data_AF-A0A356VWV5-F1
#
_entry.id   AF-A0A356VWV5-F1
#
_cell.length_a   1.000
_cell.length_b   1.000
_cell.length_c   1.000
_cell.angle_alpha   90.00
_cell.angle_beta   90.00
_cell.angle_gamma   90.00
#
_symmetry.space_group_name_H-M   'P 1'
#
loop_
_entity.id
_entity.type
_entity.pdbx_description
1 polymer ?
#
loop_
_entity_poly.entity_id
_entity_poly.type
_entity_poly.pdbx_seq_one_letter_code
_entity_poly.pdbx_strand_id
1 'polypeptide(L)'
;MNGLTIVVLSIAVLGGGYLFYGRWLAKKWGIDPAARTPAYAHEDGEDYIPTPKSVVFAHQFSTIAGAGPVTGPIIAAMFGWLPALLWILVGGVFFGAVQDFGSLYASVKSEGKSIGLIIEQYIGKTGKRLFLIFCWVFSLLVIAAFGDMVASTFNAAAAGSLSLTSPVTVGETTAPGAAAGSISLFYILGAVLFGLFMKYAKPKPAVMFFAGLAAFVAIMAAGMALPVYLNKMQWLLVVFAYIFFAAVVPMWILMQPRDY
;
A
#
# COMPACT_ATOMS: atom_id res chain seq x y z
N MET A 1 1.21 -12.86 -29.15
CA MET A 1 1.07 -13.80 -28.02
C MET A 1 -0.30 -13.59 -27.41
N ASN A 2 -1.09 -14.63 -27.11
CA ASN A 2 -2.41 -14.45 -26.52
C ASN A 2 -2.24 -14.05 -25.04
N GLY A 3 -3.10 -13.16 -24.52
CA GLY A 3 -3.05 -12.71 -23.12
C GLY A 3 -3.16 -13.87 -22.13
N LEU A 4 -3.93 -14.90 -22.48
CA LEU A 4 -4.05 -16.11 -21.67
C LEU A 4 -2.72 -16.87 -21.56
N THR A 5 -1.92 -16.88 -22.63
CA THR A 5 -0.58 -17.48 -22.62
C THR A 5 0.38 -16.71 -21.71
N ILE A 6 0.28 -15.37 -21.71
CA ILE A 6 1.06 -14.51 -20.80
C ILE A 6 0.71 -14.83 -19.35
N VAL A 7 -0.58 -14.88 -19.00
CA VAL A 7 -1.03 -15.16 -17.63
C VAL A 7 -0.55 -16.53 -17.15
N VAL A 8 -0.71 -17.57 -17.96
CA VAL A 8 -0.26 -18.93 -17.60
C VAL A 8 1.25 -18.97 -17.40
N LEU A 9 2.01 -18.30 -18.27
CA LEU A 9 3.46 -18.21 -18.15
C LEU A 9 3.88 -17.43 -16.89
N SER A 10 3.21 -16.32 -16.59
CA SER A 10 3.44 -15.53 -15.38
C SER A 10 3.17 -16.35 -14.11
N ILE A 11 2.06 -17.12 -14.06
CA ILE A 11 1.76 -18.01 -12.93
C ILE A 11 2.86 -19.07 -12.78
N ALA A 12 3.31 -19.66 -13.87
CA ALA A 12 4.38 -20.66 -13.83
C ALA A 12 5.70 -20.08 -13.31
N VAL A 13 6.09 -18.88 -13.77
CA VAL A 13 7.33 -18.22 -13.34
C VAL A 13 7.25 -17.77 -11.88
N LEU A 14 6.16 -17.11 -11.47
CA LEU A 14 5.99 -16.63 -10.09
C LEU A 14 5.82 -17.80 -9.11
N GLY A 15 5.05 -18.81 -9.50
CA GLY A 15 4.91 -20.05 -8.72
C GLY A 15 6.22 -20.81 -8.59
N GLY A 16 6.99 -20.90 -9.68
CA GLY A 16 8.35 -21.46 -9.66
C GLY A 16 9.30 -20.65 -8.78
N GLY A 17 9.25 -19.32 -8.87
CA GLY A 17 10.01 -18.42 -8.00
C GLY A 17 9.71 -18.66 -6.52
N TYR A 18 8.43 -18.77 -6.15
CA TYR A 18 8.02 -19.07 -4.78
C TYR A 18 8.49 -20.46 -4.31
N LEU A 19 8.24 -21.50 -5.10
CA LEU A 19 8.50 -22.89 -4.71
C LEU A 19 9.99 -23.25 -4.71
N PHE A 20 10.75 -22.81 -5.71
CA PHE A 20 12.15 -23.19 -5.85
C PHE A 20 13.06 -22.13 -5.24
N TYR A 21 12.96 -20.88 -5.70
CA TYR A 21 13.85 -19.81 -5.27
C TYR A 21 13.58 -19.36 -3.84
N GLY A 22 12.31 -19.24 -3.44
CA GLY A 22 11.93 -18.93 -2.06
C GLY A 22 12.42 -19.98 -1.06
N ARG A 23 12.28 -21.28 -1.36
CA ARG A 23 12.82 -22.37 -0.53
C ARG A 23 14.34 -22.34 -0.46
N TRP A 24 15.00 -22.10 -1.59
CA TRP A 24 16.45 -21.96 -1.64
C TRP A 24 16.93 -20.79 -0.77
N LEU A 25 16.25 -19.64 -0.85
CA LEU A 25 16.58 -18.44 -0.09
C LEU A 25 16.42 -18.67 1.42
N ALA A 26 15.28 -19.26 1.84
CA ALA A 26 15.03 -19.63 3.23
C ALA A 26 16.10 -20.58 3.79
N LYS A 27 16.51 -21.59 3.01
CA LYS A 27 17.58 -22.52 3.39
C LYS A 27 18.94 -21.81 3.45
N LYS A 28 19.26 -20.99 2.45
CA LYS A 28 20.56 -20.31 2.35
C LYS A 28 20.77 -19.29 3.48
N TRP A 29 19.69 -18.63 3.89
CA TRP A 29 19.70 -17.65 4.99
C TRP A 29 19.50 -18.30 6.36
N GLY A 30 19.30 -19.62 6.41
CA GLY A 30 19.21 -20.37 7.66
C GLY A 30 18.01 -19.98 8.51
N ILE A 31 16.83 -19.83 7.90
CA ILE A 31 15.58 -19.66 8.65
C ILE A 31 15.32 -20.95 9.44
N ASP A 32 15.26 -20.82 10.76
CA ASP A 32 14.80 -21.88 11.65
C ASP A 32 13.28 -21.74 11.88
N PRO A 33 12.45 -22.69 11.40
CA PRO A 33 11.00 -22.67 11.61
C PRO A 33 10.59 -22.81 13.08
N ALA A 34 11.46 -23.33 13.95
CA ALA A 34 11.20 -23.50 15.37
C ALA A 34 11.60 -22.29 16.22
N ALA A 35 12.30 -21.31 15.63
CA ALA A 35 12.72 -20.12 16.35
C ALA A 35 11.51 -19.28 16.77
N ARG A 36 11.46 -18.92 18.06
CA ARG A 36 10.44 -18.02 18.61
C ARG A 36 10.70 -16.61 18.09
N THR A 37 9.70 -16.02 17.43
CA THR A 37 9.84 -14.65 16.90
C THR A 37 9.78 -13.62 18.04
N PRO A 38 10.32 -12.39 17.83
CA PRO A 38 10.27 -11.32 18.83
C PRO A 38 8.87 -11.04 19.36
N ALA A 39 7.85 -11.15 18.50
CA ALA A 39 6.44 -10.99 18.87
C ALA A 39 5.99 -11.94 19.99
N TYR A 40 6.56 -13.15 20.07
CA TYR A 40 6.28 -14.08 21.17
C TYR A 40 7.33 -14.02 22.28
N ALA A 41 8.57 -13.59 21.99
CA ALA A 41 9.66 -13.60 22.97
C ALA A 41 9.62 -12.37 23.90
N HIS A 42 9.18 -11.23 23.38
CA HIS A 42 9.09 -9.95 24.08
C HIS A 42 7.65 -9.45 24.21
N GLU A 43 6.68 -10.37 24.26
CA GLU A 43 5.25 -10.04 24.34
C GLU A 43 4.96 -9.06 25.49
N ASP A 44 4.57 -7.84 25.14
CA ASP A 44 4.26 -6.75 26.06
C ASP A 44 2.83 -6.22 25.90
N GLY A 45 2.12 -6.65 24.86
CA GLY A 45 0.76 -6.18 24.56
C GLY A 45 0.70 -4.79 23.90
N GLU A 46 1.86 -4.18 23.64
CA GLU A 46 1.99 -2.85 23.03
C GLU A 46 2.81 -2.93 21.73
N ASP A 47 4.12 -3.11 21.81
CA ASP A 47 5.03 -3.18 20.65
C ASP A 47 5.14 -4.60 20.07
N TYR A 48 5.01 -5.62 20.92
CA TYR A 48 5.12 -7.03 20.55
C TYR A 48 3.84 -7.78 20.87
N ILE A 49 3.03 -8.03 19.83
CA ILE A 49 1.75 -8.73 19.94
C ILE A 49 1.73 -9.95 19.01
N PRO A 50 1.58 -11.17 19.56
CA PRO A 50 1.34 -12.38 18.77
C PRO A 50 0.13 -12.24 17.84
N THR A 51 0.39 -12.15 16.54
CA THR A 51 -0.65 -11.92 15.53
C THR A 51 -0.72 -13.11 14.55
N PRO A 52 -1.91 -13.53 14.11
CA PRO A 52 -2.06 -14.60 13.12
C PRO A 52 -1.31 -14.30 11.81
N LYS A 53 -0.70 -15.33 11.22
CA LYS A 53 0.11 -15.20 9.99
C LYS A 53 -0.65 -14.57 8.82
N SER A 54 -1.94 -14.87 8.67
CA SER A 54 -2.79 -14.32 7.63
C SER A 54 -3.00 -12.81 7.76
N VAL A 55 -3.12 -12.31 8.99
CA VAL A 55 -3.29 -10.88 9.28
C VAL A 55 -1.99 -10.13 8.99
N VAL A 56 -0.85 -10.64 9.48
CA VAL A 56 0.46 -10.04 9.19
C VAL A 56 0.77 -10.05 7.69
N PHE A 57 0.44 -11.15 6.99
CA PHE A 57 0.59 -11.23 5.54
C PHE A 57 -0.29 -10.20 4.83
N ALA A 58 -1.56 -10.06 5.24
CA ALA A 58 -2.47 -9.07 4.66
C ALA A 58 -1.97 -7.63 4.87
N HIS A 59 -1.46 -7.30 6.05
CA HIS A 59 -0.86 -5.99 6.30
C HIS A 59 0.37 -5.74 5.43
N GLN A 60 1.27 -6.71 5.31
CA GLN A 60 2.45 -6.57 4.44
C GLN A 60 2.03 -6.42 2.96
N PHE A 61 1.10 -7.27 2.51
CA PHE A 61 0.59 -7.22 1.15
C PHE A 61 -0.07 -5.86 0.85
N SER A 62 -0.92 -5.37 1.74
CA SER A 62 -1.55 -4.05 1.63
C SER A 62 -0.53 -2.91 1.59
N THR A 63 0.53 -2.99 2.40
CA THR A 63 1.56 -1.93 2.47
C THR A 63 2.39 -1.83 1.19
N ILE A 64 2.57 -2.95 0.47
CA ILE A 64 3.29 -2.98 -0.82
C ILE A 64 2.34 -2.73 -2.00
N ALA A 65 1.07 -3.13 -1.87
CA ALA A 65 0.01 -2.92 -2.86
C ALA A 65 -0.43 -1.44 -2.90
N GLY A 66 0.47 -0.57 -3.33
CA GLY A 66 0.20 0.84 -3.58
C GLY A 66 -0.06 1.16 -5.05
N ALA A 67 0.00 2.44 -5.39
CA ALA A 67 -0.11 2.89 -6.78
C ALA A 67 1.14 2.55 -7.63
N GLY A 68 2.27 2.25 -6.98
CA GLY A 68 3.52 1.87 -7.63
C GLY A 68 3.39 0.61 -8.52
N PRO A 69 2.87 -0.52 -8.01
CA PRO A 69 2.57 -1.71 -8.82
C PRO A 69 1.64 -1.51 -10.01
N VAL A 70 0.88 -0.41 -10.07
CA VAL A 70 0.01 -0.09 -11.22
C VAL A 70 0.75 0.79 -12.22
N THR A 71 1.32 1.90 -11.75
CA THR A 71 1.99 2.87 -12.61
C THR A 71 3.31 2.36 -13.16
N GLY A 72 4.05 1.55 -12.40
CA GLY A 72 5.30 0.93 -12.82
C GLY A 72 5.15 0.11 -14.12
N PRO A 73 4.24 -0.89 -14.17
CA PRO A 73 3.96 -1.64 -15.40
C PRO A 73 3.49 -0.78 -16.58
N ILE A 74 2.68 0.26 -16.34
CA ILE A 74 2.22 1.18 -17.39
C ILE A 74 3.40 1.94 -18.00
N ILE A 75 4.30 2.47 -17.17
CA ILE A 75 5.53 3.14 -17.63
C ILE A 75 6.45 2.13 -18.33
N ALA A 76 6.60 0.92 -17.77
CA ALA A 76 7.41 -0.12 -18.39
C ALA A 76 6.87 -0.54 -19.77
N ALA A 77 5.55 -0.52 -19.97
CA ALA A 77 4.92 -0.84 -21.24
C ALA A 77 5.29 0.16 -22.35
N MET A 78 5.74 1.37 -22.03
CA MET A 78 6.30 2.32 -23.01
C MET A 78 7.56 1.77 -23.69
N PHE A 79 8.30 0.88 -23.04
CA PHE A 79 9.46 0.18 -23.59
C PHE A 79 9.07 -1.11 -24.35
N GLY A 80 7.79 -1.37 -24.52
CA GLY A 80 7.24 -2.56 -25.16
C GLY A 80 6.74 -3.60 -24.17
N TRP A 81 5.78 -4.42 -24.62
CA TRP A 81 5.09 -5.40 -23.78
C TRP A 81 6.02 -6.51 -23.26
N LEU A 82 7.01 -6.94 -24.06
CA LEU A 82 7.90 -8.03 -23.69
C LEU A 82 8.95 -7.59 -22.65
N PRO A 83 9.67 -6.46 -22.83
CA PRO A 83 10.55 -5.92 -21.77
C PRO A 83 9.81 -5.65 -20.47
N ALA A 84 8.60 -5.09 -20.54
CA ALA A 84 7.76 -4.88 -19.35
C ALA A 84 7.44 -6.19 -18.63
N LEU A 85 7.00 -7.22 -19.37
CA LEU A 85 6.68 -8.52 -18.81
C LEU A 85 7.91 -9.18 -18.16
N LEU A 86 9.05 -9.16 -18.84
CA LEU A 86 10.29 -9.73 -18.30
C LEU A 86 10.73 -8.98 -17.04
N TRP A 87 10.65 -7.65 -17.02
CA TRP A 87 10.97 -6.86 -15.84
C TRP A 87 10.04 -7.16 -14.67
N ILE A 88 8.73 -7.29 -14.91
CA ILE A 88 7.77 -7.63 -13.85
C ILE A 88 8.06 -9.01 -13.26
N LEU A 89 8.32 -10.01 -14.12
CA LEU A 89 8.54 -11.38 -13.67
C LEU A 89 9.92 -11.56 -13.02
N VAL A 90 10.99 -11.17 -13.71
CA VAL A 90 12.37 -11.34 -13.23
C VAL A 90 12.66 -10.32 -12.11
N GLY A 91 12.30 -9.05 -12.31
CA GLY A 91 12.45 -7.99 -11.32
C GLY A 91 11.69 -8.30 -10.03
N GLY A 92 10.44 -8.74 -10.15
CA GLY A 92 9.62 -9.13 -9.00
C GLY A 92 10.22 -10.27 -8.20
N VAL A 93 10.72 -11.32 -8.86
CA VAL A 93 11.28 -12.51 -8.18
C VAL A 93 12.65 -12.23 -7.56
N PHE A 94 13.57 -11.59 -8.28
CA PHE A 94 14.96 -11.49 -7.86
C PHE A 94 15.32 -10.20 -7.11
N PHE A 95 14.58 -9.12 -7.32
CA PHE A 95 14.82 -7.84 -6.64
C PHE A 95 13.75 -7.57 -5.59
N GLY A 96 12.48 -7.54 -5.99
CA GLY A 96 11.37 -7.21 -5.09
C GLY A 96 11.22 -8.22 -3.94
N ALA A 97 10.95 -9.49 -4.27
CA ALA A 97 10.73 -10.52 -3.27
C ALA A 97 11.96 -10.75 -2.36
N VAL A 98 13.17 -10.60 -2.90
CA VAL A 98 14.42 -10.74 -2.13
C VAL A 98 14.61 -9.57 -1.17
N GLN A 99 14.31 -8.34 -1.62
CA GLN A 99 14.39 -7.14 -0.77
C GLN A 99 13.40 -7.23 0.40
N ASP A 100 12.15 -7.61 0.14
CA ASP A 100 11.14 -7.77 1.18
C ASP A 100 11.49 -8.88 2.14
N PHE A 101 11.90 -10.05 1.63
CA PHE A 101 12.35 -11.17 2.45
C PHE A 101 13.56 -10.79 3.32
N GLY A 102 14.56 -10.14 2.72
CA GLY A 102 15.80 -9.77 3.40
C GLY A 102 15.59 -8.73 4.49
N SER A 103 14.76 -7.72 4.22
CA SER A 103 14.42 -6.69 5.21
C SER A 103 13.63 -7.24 6.39
N LEU A 104 12.63 -8.10 6.14
CA LEU A 104 11.87 -8.79 7.19
C LEU A 104 12.77 -9.72 8.01
N TYR A 105 13.60 -10.53 7.36
CA TYR A 105 14.53 -11.43 8.06
C TYR A 105 15.52 -10.66 8.94
N ALA A 106 16.11 -9.57 8.40
CA ALA A 106 17.04 -8.74 9.15
C ALA A 106 16.38 -8.10 10.38
N SER A 107 15.15 -7.60 10.24
CA SER A 107 14.38 -7.04 11.36
C SER A 107 14.07 -8.09 12.43
N VAL A 108 13.52 -9.25 12.04
CA VAL A 108 13.18 -10.35 12.97
C VAL A 108 14.41 -10.84 13.73
N LYS A 109 15.55 -10.97 13.05
CA LYS A 109 16.82 -11.39 13.68
C LYS A 109 17.41 -10.32 14.61
N SER A 110 17.05 -9.06 14.39
CA SER A 110 17.44 -7.92 15.22
C SER A 110 16.35 -7.56 16.23
N GLU A 111 15.62 -8.55 16.74
CA GLU A 111 14.57 -8.39 17.76
C GLU A 111 13.39 -7.51 17.31
N GLY A 112 13.12 -7.38 16.00
CA GLY A 112 12.07 -6.50 15.48
C GLY A 112 12.48 -5.03 15.38
N LYS A 113 13.75 -4.70 15.55
CA LYS A 113 14.25 -3.32 15.44
C LYS A 113 14.13 -2.79 14.01
N SER A 114 14.02 -1.47 13.91
CA SER A 114 13.96 -0.76 12.63
C SER A 114 15.27 -0.89 11.83
N ILE A 115 15.18 -0.82 10.51
CA ILE A 115 16.37 -0.88 9.62
C ILE A 115 17.38 0.20 9.98
N GLY A 116 16.93 1.39 10.41
CA GLY A 116 17.83 2.45 10.86
C GLY A 116 18.67 2.06 12.09
N LEU A 117 18.11 1.29 13.02
CA LEU A 117 18.85 0.78 14.19
C LEU A 117 19.83 -0.32 13.79
N ILE A 118 19.45 -1.18 12.84
CA ILE A 118 20.35 -2.19 12.27
C ILE A 118 21.56 -1.49 11.62
N ILE A 119 21.31 -0.45 10.83
CA ILE A 119 22.37 0.35 10.20
C ILE A 119 23.28 1.00 11.26
N GLU A 120 22.73 1.50 12.37
CA GLU A 120 23.55 2.04 13.46
C GLU A 120 24.47 0.97 14.06
N GLN A 121 23.98 -0.24 14.25
CA GLN A 121 24.76 -1.34 14.82
C GLN A 121 25.92 -1.78 13.92
N TYR A 122 25.71 -1.86 12.61
CA TYR A 122 26.70 -2.39 11.66
C TYR A 122 27.56 -1.33 10.96
N ILE A 123 27.03 -0.13 10.72
CA ILE A 123 27.73 0.96 9.99
C ILE A 123 28.11 2.10 10.94
N GLY A 124 27.34 2.30 12.01
CA GLY A 124 27.56 3.35 13.00
C GLY A 124 26.58 4.52 12.88
N LYS A 125 26.72 5.46 13.82
CA LYS A 125 25.80 6.61 13.98
C LYS A 125 25.72 7.52 12.76
N THR A 126 26.84 7.73 12.07
CA THR A 126 26.89 8.55 10.84
C THR A 126 26.10 7.88 9.72
N GLY A 127 26.25 6.55 9.55
CA GLY A 127 25.48 5.78 8.57
C GLY A 127 23.98 5.87 8.83
N LYS A 128 23.54 5.71 10.08
CA LYS A 128 22.13 5.89 10.46
C LYS A 128 21.62 7.28 10.13
N ARG A 129 22.37 8.35 10.45
CA ARG A 129 21.95 9.73 10.15
C ARG A 129 21.78 9.95 8.65
N LEU A 130 22.75 9.54 7.83
CA LEU A 130 22.66 9.67 6.38
C LEU A 130 21.46 8.88 5.82
N PHE A 131 21.27 7.64 6.28
CA PHE A 131 20.13 6.82 5.89
C PHE A 131 18.80 7.45 6.26
N LEU A 132 18.66 7.96 7.50
CA LEU A 132 17.43 8.61 7.94
C LEU A 132 17.14 9.91 7.18
N ILE A 133 18.16 10.72 6.87
CA ILE A 133 18.00 11.92 6.03
C ILE A 133 17.54 11.51 4.63
N PHE A 134 18.15 10.48 4.04
CA PHE A 134 17.73 9.95 2.75
C PHE A 134 16.27 9.47 2.80
N CYS A 135 15.89 8.66 3.78
CA CYS A 135 14.51 8.21 3.95
C CYS A 135 13.53 9.38 4.12
N TRP A 136 13.92 10.42 4.86
CA TRP A 136 13.09 11.61 5.05
C TRP A 136 12.86 12.37 3.74
N VAL A 137 13.92 12.69 3.00
CA VAL A 137 13.83 13.36 1.69
C VAL A 137 13.06 12.51 0.68
N PHE A 138 13.33 11.20 0.66
CA PHE A 138 12.64 10.26 -0.21
C PHE A 138 11.14 10.19 0.12
N SER A 139 10.77 10.17 1.40
CA SER A 139 9.36 10.19 1.82
C SER A 139 8.63 11.44 1.34
N LEU A 140 9.28 12.62 1.37
CA LEU A 140 8.69 13.85 0.81
C LEU A 140 8.43 13.72 -0.70
N LEU A 141 9.36 13.12 -1.45
CA LEU A 141 9.18 12.86 -2.87
C LEU A 141 8.01 11.90 -3.11
N VAL A 142 7.94 10.79 -2.36
CA VAL A 142 6.85 9.81 -2.50
C VAL A 142 5.50 10.45 -2.19
N ILE A 143 5.39 11.25 -1.13
CA ILE A 143 4.16 11.98 -0.78
C ILE A 143 3.76 12.93 -1.91
N ALA A 144 4.72 13.70 -2.47
CA ALA A 144 4.44 14.59 -3.58
C ALA A 144 3.98 13.85 -4.84
N ALA A 145 4.67 12.76 -5.20
CA ALA A 145 4.35 11.95 -6.37
C ALA A 145 2.97 11.28 -6.28
N PHE A 146 2.64 10.68 -5.12
CA PHE A 146 1.32 10.08 -4.91
C PHE A 146 0.22 11.13 -4.73
N GLY A 147 0.50 12.26 -4.08
CA GLY A 147 -0.44 13.38 -4.01
C GLY A 147 -0.83 13.89 -5.40
N ASP A 148 0.15 14.07 -6.29
CA ASP A 148 -0.08 14.47 -7.68
C ASP A 148 -0.88 13.43 -8.47
N MET A 149 -0.55 12.15 -8.30
CA MET A 149 -1.22 11.04 -8.95
C MET A 149 -2.70 10.92 -8.54
N VAL A 150 -2.99 11.05 -7.24
CA VAL A 150 -4.37 11.02 -6.73
C VAL A 150 -5.14 12.23 -7.23
N ALA A 151 -4.58 13.44 -7.11
CA ALA A 151 -5.25 14.67 -7.54
C ALA A 151 -5.47 14.74 -9.06
N SER A 152 -4.55 14.18 -9.86
CA SER A 152 -4.71 14.08 -11.32
C SER A 152 -5.77 13.06 -11.72
N THR A 153 -5.90 11.96 -10.97
CA THR A 153 -6.94 10.95 -11.19
C THR A 153 -8.35 11.51 -10.91
N PHE A 154 -8.48 12.36 -9.89
CA PHE A 154 -9.78 12.94 -9.51
C PHE A 154 -10.12 14.26 -10.23
N ASN A 155 -9.22 14.75 -11.08
CA ASN A 155 -9.33 16.06 -11.70
C ASN A 155 -10.54 16.16 -12.64
N ALA A 156 -11.45 17.08 -12.34
CA ALA A 156 -12.62 17.40 -13.15
C ALA A 156 -12.46 18.67 -14.01
N ALA A 157 -11.24 19.19 -14.18
CA ALA A 157 -10.95 20.35 -15.03
C ALA A 157 -10.16 19.96 -16.29
N ALA A 158 -10.12 20.84 -17.30
CA ALA A 158 -9.33 20.64 -18.51
C ALA A 158 -7.85 20.35 -18.20
N ALA A 159 -7.24 19.43 -18.94
CA ALA A 159 -5.85 19.01 -18.76
C ALA A 159 -4.90 20.21 -18.80
N GLY A 160 -3.99 20.31 -17.82
CA GLY A 160 -2.96 21.36 -17.75
C GLY A 160 -3.34 22.62 -16.98
N SER A 161 -4.54 22.69 -16.39
CA SER A 161 -4.93 23.83 -15.55
C SER A 161 -4.31 23.74 -14.14
N LEU A 162 -3.43 24.69 -13.82
CA LEU A 162 -2.71 24.77 -12.53
C LEU A 162 -3.23 25.87 -11.58
N SER A 163 -4.36 26.51 -11.92
CA SER A 163 -4.96 27.54 -11.06
C SER A 163 -6.00 26.94 -10.12
N LEU A 164 -6.06 27.44 -8.89
CA LEU A 164 -7.12 27.09 -7.93
C LEU A 164 -8.51 27.54 -8.42
N THR A 165 -8.56 28.59 -9.25
CA THR A 165 -9.79 29.18 -9.80
C THR A 165 -10.20 28.59 -11.15
N SER A 166 -9.49 27.59 -11.64
CA SER A 166 -9.79 26.98 -12.93
C SER A 166 -11.21 26.40 -12.95
N PRO A 167 -11.99 26.67 -14.02
CA PRO A 167 -13.37 26.21 -14.10
C PRO A 167 -13.41 24.69 -14.13
N VAL A 168 -14.34 24.14 -13.34
CA VAL A 168 -14.60 22.71 -13.26
C VAL A 168 -15.60 22.35 -14.35
N THR A 169 -15.27 21.33 -15.14
CA THR A 169 -16.13 20.84 -16.23
C THR A 169 -16.93 19.66 -15.72
N VAL A 170 -18.25 19.79 -15.68
CA VAL A 170 -19.16 18.68 -15.36
C VAL A 170 -19.58 18.03 -16.68
N GLY A 171 -19.21 16.77 -16.89
CA GLY A 171 -19.57 16.02 -18.08
C GLY A 171 -19.18 14.55 -18.03
N GLU A 172 -19.53 13.79 -19.05
CA GLU A 172 -19.29 12.34 -19.12
C GLU A 172 -17.80 11.98 -19.06
N THR A 173 -16.93 12.86 -19.54
CA THR A 173 -15.47 12.65 -19.55
C THR A 173 -14.83 12.91 -18.18
N THR A 174 -15.46 13.72 -17.33
CA THR A 174 -14.95 14.06 -15.98
C THR A 174 -15.67 13.31 -14.87
N ALA A 175 -16.84 12.73 -15.16
CA ALA A 175 -17.63 11.94 -14.23
C ALA A 175 -16.86 10.75 -13.61
N PRO A 176 -16.05 9.96 -14.35
CA PRO A 176 -15.30 8.86 -13.74
C PRO A 176 -14.27 9.33 -12.70
N GLY A 177 -13.58 10.44 -12.97
CA GLY A 177 -12.59 11.02 -12.05
C GLY A 177 -13.26 11.60 -10.80
N ALA A 178 -14.35 12.35 -10.98
CA ALA A 178 -15.13 12.89 -9.87
C ALA A 178 -15.77 11.78 -8.99
N ALA A 179 -16.28 10.71 -9.62
CA ALA A 179 -16.78 9.54 -8.90
C ALA A 179 -15.67 8.84 -8.11
N ALA A 180 -14.47 8.66 -8.71
CA ALA A 180 -13.31 8.10 -8.00
C ALA A 180 -12.91 8.92 -6.76
N GLY A 181 -12.97 10.25 -6.86
CA GLY A 181 -12.76 11.16 -5.73
C GLY A 181 -13.80 10.97 -4.62
N SER A 182 -15.09 10.93 -4.97
CA SER A 182 -16.18 10.69 -4.00
C SER A 182 -16.10 9.32 -3.34
N ILE A 183 -15.88 8.27 -4.14
CA ILE A 183 -15.69 6.90 -3.63
C ILE A 183 -14.55 6.88 -2.62
N SER A 184 -13.44 7.58 -2.90
CA SER A 184 -12.29 7.61 -1.99
C SER A 184 -12.60 8.31 -0.67
N LEU A 185 -13.33 9.43 -0.70
CA LEU A 185 -13.77 10.13 0.51
C LEU A 185 -14.72 9.26 1.34
N PHE A 186 -15.72 8.64 0.71
CA PHE A 186 -16.66 7.75 1.38
C PHE A 186 -15.99 6.47 1.87
N TYR A 187 -14.97 5.96 1.17
CA TYR A 187 -14.20 4.82 1.60
C TYR A 187 -13.44 5.10 2.90
N ILE A 188 -12.80 6.27 3.02
CA ILE A 188 -12.11 6.65 4.27
C ILE A 188 -13.10 6.67 5.45
N LEU A 189 -14.25 7.31 5.27
CA LEU A 189 -15.29 7.37 6.30
C LEU A 189 -15.87 5.99 6.61
N GLY A 190 -16.18 5.21 5.57
CA GLY A 190 -16.74 3.87 5.67
C GLY A 190 -15.79 2.90 6.35
N ALA A 191 -14.49 2.94 6.05
CA ALA A 191 -13.47 2.12 6.68
C ALA A 191 -13.33 2.44 8.18
N VAL A 192 -13.33 3.73 8.57
CA VAL A 192 -13.30 4.12 9.98
C VAL A 192 -14.55 3.63 10.71
N LEU A 193 -15.74 3.83 10.14
CA LEU A 193 -17.00 3.35 10.74
C LEU A 193 -17.04 1.82 10.85
N PHE A 194 -16.55 1.12 9.82
CA PHE A 194 -16.48 -0.34 9.80
C PHE A 194 -15.49 -0.87 10.83
N GLY A 195 -14.31 -0.26 10.97
CA GLY A 195 -13.36 -0.63 12.00
C GLY A 195 -13.86 -0.35 13.42
N LEU A 196 -14.61 0.74 13.63
CA LEU A 196 -15.31 0.98 14.91
C LEU A 196 -16.41 -0.07 15.17
N PHE A 197 -17.18 -0.45 14.14
CA PHE A 197 -18.15 -1.53 14.22
C PHE A 197 -17.50 -2.86 14.61
N MET A 198 -16.35 -3.21 14.01
CA MET A 198 -15.61 -4.41 14.39
C MET A 198 -15.12 -4.36 15.84
N LYS A 199 -14.62 -3.20 16.28
CA LYS A 199 -14.13 -3.00 17.64
C LYS A 199 -15.23 -3.18 18.70
N TYR A 200 -16.41 -2.59 18.49
CA TYR A 200 -17.49 -2.58 19.48
C TYR A 200 -18.45 -3.77 19.36
N ALA A 201 -18.83 -4.18 18.15
CA ALA A 201 -19.84 -5.22 17.94
C ALA A 201 -19.24 -6.64 17.95
N LYS A 202 -17.92 -6.80 17.79
CA LYS A 202 -17.19 -8.08 17.73
C LYS A 202 -17.94 -9.16 16.92
N PRO A 203 -18.36 -8.88 15.68
CA PRO A 203 -19.17 -9.79 14.88
C PRO A 203 -18.41 -11.06 14.48
N LYS A 204 -19.14 -12.13 14.18
CA LYS A 204 -18.56 -13.38 13.65
C LYS A 204 -17.88 -13.16 12.28
N PRO A 205 -16.88 -13.96 11.90
CA PRO A 205 -16.15 -13.81 10.63
C PRO A 205 -17.02 -13.72 9.37
N ALA A 206 -18.09 -14.51 9.29
CA ALA A 206 -19.02 -14.46 8.16
C ALA A 206 -19.76 -13.11 8.07
N VAL A 207 -20.14 -12.53 9.22
CA VAL A 207 -20.83 -11.24 9.26
C VAL A 207 -19.87 -10.12 8.85
N MET A 208 -18.60 -10.19 9.25
CA MET A 208 -17.58 -9.22 8.79
C MET A 208 -17.45 -9.23 7.27
N PHE A 209 -17.38 -10.42 6.66
CA PHE A 209 -17.26 -10.55 5.22
C PHE A 209 -18.46 -9.95 4.47
N PHE A 210 -19.69 -10.36 4.83
CA PHE A 210 -20.89 -9.86 4.15
C PHE A 210 -21.18 -8.38 4.44
N ALA A 211 -20.95 -7.92 5.68
CA ALA A 211 -21.11 -6.51 6.02
C ALA A 211 -20.07 -5.63 5.31
N GLY A 212 -18.81 -6.08 5.23
CA GLY A 212 -17.76 -5.40 4.47
C GLY A 212 -18.08 -5.33 2.98
N LEU A 213 -18.55 -6.43 2.38
CA LEU A 213 -18.97 -6.46 0.99
C LEU A 213 -20.16 -5.52 0.72
N ALA A 214 -21.17 -5.54 1.60
CA ALA A 214 -22.33 -4.66 1.50
C ALA A 214 -21.93 -3.18 1.64
N ALA A 215 -21.07 -2.85 2.60
CA ALA A 215 -20.53 -1.51 2.80
C ALA A 215 -19.73 -1.05 1.57
N PHE A 216 -18.88 -1.91 1.00
CA PHE A 216 -18.12 -1.61 -0.21
C PHE A 216 -19.04 -1.29 -1.39
N VAL A 217 -20.05 -2.12 -1.65
CA VAL A 217 -21.02 -1.88 -2.74
C VAL A 217 -21.81 -0.58 -2.48
N ALA A 218 -22.22 -0.33 -1.24
CA ALA A 218 -22.93 0.90 -0.87
C ALA A 218 -22.07 2.15 -1.08
N ILE A 219 -20.78 2.11 -0.70
CA ILE A 219 -19.83 3.20 -0.90
C ILE A 219 -19.60 3.46 -2.39
N MET A 220 -19.44 2.40 -3.19
CA MET A 220 -19.32 2.50 -4.64
C MET A 220 -20.56 3.17 -5.26
N ALA A 221 -21.76 2.68 -4.91
CA ALA A 221 -23.01 3.22 -5.41
C ALA A 221 -23.22 4.69 -4.99
N ALA A 222 -22.96 5.01 -3.72
CA ALA A 222 -23.06 6.37 -3.20
C ALA A 222 -22.05 7.31 -3.87
N GLY A 223 -20.80 6.86 -4.06
CA GLY A 223 -19.76 7.64 -4.71
C GLY A 223 -20.03 7.91 -6.19
N MET A 224 -20.66 6.95 -6.88
CA MET A 224 -21.12 7.15 -8.27
C MET A 224 -22.36 8.05 -8.35
N ALA A 225 -23.24 8.03 -7.35
CA ALA A 225 -24.46 8.85 -7.30
C ALA A 225 -24.18 10.31 -6.88
N LEU A 226 -23.15 10.54 -6.05
CA LEU A 226 -22.76 11.87 -5.54
C LEU A 226 -21.32 12.21 -5.95
N PRO A 227 -21.02 12.40 -7.25
CA PRO A 227 -19.69 12.77 -7.72
C PRO A 227 -19.32 14.19 -7.27
N VAL A 228 -18.14 14.33 -6.66
CA VAL A 228 -17.58 15.60 -6.20
C VAL A 228 -16.64 16.09 -7.29
N TYR A 229 -17.05 17.17 -7.96
CA TYR A 229 -16.26 17.78 -9.02
C TYR A 229 -15.36 18.87 -8.45
N LEU A 230 -14.06 18.59 -8.38
CA LEU A 230 -13.03 19.56 -8.00
C LEU A 230 -11.90 19.55 -9.04
N ASN A 231 -11.19 20.66 -9.16
CA ASN A 231 -9.99 20.75 -9.97
C ASN A 231 -8.78 20.13 -9.26
N LYS A 232 -7.71 19.83 -10.01
CA LYS A 232 -6.48 19.21 -9.48
C LYS A 232 -5.92 19.96 -8.25
N MET A 233 -5.91 21.28 -8.27
CA MET A 233 -5.34 22.09 -7.18
C MET A 233 -6.19 22.02 -5.91
N GLN A 234 -7.51 22.02 -6.04
CA GLN A 234 -8.45 21.82 -4.94
C GLN A 234 -8.27 20.42 -4.35
N TRP A 235 -8.14 19.39 -5.20
CA TRP A 235 -7.87 18.03 -4.73
C TRP A 235 -6.52 17.89 -4.02
N LEU A 236 -5.47 18.55 -4.50
CA LEU A 236 -4.18 18.59 -3.79
C LEU A 236 -4.36 19.17 -2.38
N LEU A 237 -5.10 20.26 -2.23
CA LEU A 237 -5.38 20.84 -0.91
C LEU A 237 -6.12 19.83 -0.01
N VAL A 238 -7.17 19.19 -0.52
CA VAL A 238 -7.92 18.17 0.23
C VAL A 238 -7.03 16.99 0.64
N VAL A 239 -6.20 16.47 -0.28
CA VAL A 239 -5.29 15.34 -0.04
C VAL A 239 -4.24 15.72 1.00
N PHE A 240 -3.58 16.87 0.89
CA PHE A 240 -2.57 17.30 1.86
C PHE A 240 -3.17 17.65 3.22
N ALA A 241 -4.38 18.23 3.26
CA ALA A 241 -5.10 18.43 4.51
C ALA A 241 -5.41 17.08 5.17
N TYR A 242 -5.90 16.10 4.41
CA TYR A 242 -6.14 14.74 4.92
C TYR A 242 -4.86 14.10 5.44
N ILE A 243 -3.74 14.16 4.70
CA ILE A 243 -2.44 13.60 5.13
C ILE A 243 -1.99 14.25 6.43
N PHE A 244 -2.14 15.57 6.57
CA PHE A 244 -1.80 16.28 7.80
C PHE A 244 -2.63 15.78 8.99
N PHE A 245 -3.96 15.68 8.84
CA PHE A 245 -4.81 15.14 9.90
C PHE A 245 -4.49 13.67 10.20
N ALA A 246 -4.27 12.85 9.18
CA ALA A 246 -3.92 11.44 9.34
C ALA A 246 -2.59 11.24 10.08
N ALA A 247 -1.64 12.17 9.94
CA ALA A 247 -0.35 12.13 10.65
C ALA A 247 -0.43 12.59 12.11
N VAL A 248 -1.43 13.41 12.47
CA VAL A 248 -1.58 13.99 13.81
C VAL A 248 -2.58 13.21 14.67
N VAL A 249 -3.61 12.62 14.04
CA VAL A 249 -4.66 11.88 14.75
C VAL A 249 -4.09 10.57 15.32
N PRO A 250 -4.46 10.18 16.55
CA PRO A 250 -4.03 8.93 17.14
C PRO A 250 -4.32 7.70 16.25
N MET A 251 -3.36 6.78 16.21
CA MET A 251 -3.40 5.59 15.33
C MET A 251 -4.70 4.78 15.47
N TRP A 252 -5.23 4.66 16.69
CA TRP A 252 -6.44 3.89 16.99
C TRP A 252 -7.75 4.48 16.43
N ILE A 253 -7.75 5.74 15.98
CA ILE A 253 -8.93 6.41 15.43
C ILE A 253 -9.02 6.20 13.92
N LEU A 254 -7.87 6.25 13.23
CA LEU A 254 -7.83 6.26 11.76
C LEU A 254 -7.09 5.06 11.17
N MET A 255 -5.83 4.86 11.54
CA MET A 255 -4.99 3.83 10.91
C MET A 255 -5.41 2.42 11.32
N GLN A 256 -5.55 2.14 12.61
CA GLN A 256 -5.91 0.81 13.09
C GLN A 256 -7.31 0.37 12.61
N PRO A 257 -8.38 1.19 12.65
CA PRO A 257 -9.69 0.78 12.15
C PRO A 257 -9.75 0.63 10.62
N ARG A 258 -8.92 1.36 9.89
CA ARG A 258 -8.87 1.32 8.42
C ARG A 258 -8.05 0.14 7.90
N ASP A 259 -6.99 -0.23 8.62
CA ASP A 259 -6.02 -1.24 8.18
C ASP A 259 -6.43 -2.68 8.61
N TYR A 260 -7.42 -2.83 9.49
CA TYR A 260 -8.06 -4.10 9.89
C TYR A 260 -9.32 -4.39 9.09
#